data_AF-A0A0B1TLF8-F1
#
_entry.id   AF-A0A0B1TLF8-F1
#
_cell.length_a   1.000
_cell.length_b   1.000
_cell.length_c   1.000
_cell.angle_alpha   90.00
_cell.angle_beta   90.00
_cell.angle_gamma   90.00
#
_symmetry.space_group_name_H-M   'P 1'
#
loop_
_entity.id
_entity.type
_entity.pdbx_description
1 polymer ?
#
loop_
_entity_poly.entity_id
_entity_poly.type
_entity_poly.pdbx_seq_one_letter_code
_entity_poly.pdbx_strand_id
1 'polypeptide(L)' 'MAGILLRRSKNSGFFDSVVPSDGKWICFDNATRKRQWLDAGDTPKPTPKPDIHGKKVMLCVW' A
#
# COMPACT_ATOMS: atom_id res chain seq x y z
N MET A 1 0.92 -24.66 -3.02
CA MET A 1 1.32 -23.78 -4.15
C MET A 1 2.62 -23.03 -3.91
N ALA A 2 2.81 -22.30 -2.79
CA ALA A 2 4.06 -21.57 -2.51
C ALA A 2 5.34 -22.43 -2.58
N GLY A 3 5.30 -23.67 -2.07
CA GLY A 3 6.46 -24.58 -2.12
C GLY A 3 6.91 -24.99 -3.53
N ILE A 4 5.98 -25.06 -4.49
CA ILE A 4 6.28 -25.41 -5.89
C ILE A 4 6.98 -24.24 -6.60
N LEU A 5 6.48 -23.02 -6.38
CA LEU A 5 7.10 -21.80 -6.90
C LEU A 5 8.49 -21.57 -6.30
N LEU A 6 8.65 -21.81 -4.99
CA LEU A 6 9.95 -21.70 -4.33
C LEU A 6 10.98 -22.68 -4.92
N ARG A 7 10.58 -23.93 -5.19
CA ARG A 7 11.45 -24.92 -5.82
C ARG A 7 11.79 -24.56 -7.27
N ARG A 8 10.83 -24.06 -8.06
CA ARG A 8 11.09 -23.59 -9.45
C ARG A 8 12.02 -22.38 -9.47
N SER A 9 11.80 -21.42 -8.58
CA SER A 9 12.66 -20.23 -8.43
C SER A 9 14.12 -20.63 -8.19
N LYS A 10 14.37 -21.57 -7.26
CA LYS A 10 15.71 -22.06 -6.95
C LYS A 10 16.36 -22.90 -8.06
N ASN A 11 15.58 -23.63 -8.83
CA ASN A 11 16.11 -24.58 -9.81
C ASN A 11 16.35 -23.97 -11.20
N SER A 12 15.43 -23.13 -11.68
CA SER A 12 15.50 -22.61 -13.06
C SER A 12 15.51 -21.08 -13.13
N GLY A 13 15.20 -20.38 -12.04
CA GLY A 13 14.76 -18.99 -12.11
C GLY A 13 13.47 -18.84 -12.93
N PHE A 14 12.68 -17.81 -12.65
CA PHE A 14 11.56 -17.44 -13.54
C PHE A 14 11.11 -15.99 -13.37
N PHE A 15 11.72 -15.22 -12.45
CA PHE A 15 11.28 -13.86 -12.17
C PHE A 15 11.50 -12.91 -13.34
N ASP A 16 12.56 -13.11 -14.15
CA ASP A 16 12.87 -12.23 -15.29
C ASP A 16 11.86 -12.34 -16.45
N SER A 17 11.06 -13.41 -16.48
CA SER A 17 9.98 -13.58 -17.46
C SER A 17 8.60 -13.24 -16.90
N VAL A 18 8.50 -12.91 -15.61
CA VAL A 18 7.24 -12.49 -14.99
C VAL A 18 7.03 -11.01 -15.25
N VAL A 19 5.91 -10.70 -15.91
CA VAL A 19 5.41 -9.34 -16.06
C VAL A 19 4.37 -9.11 -14.95
N PRO A 20 4.69 -8.32 -13.90
CA PRO A 20 3.75 -8.03 -12.84
C PRO A 20 2.73 -7.00 -13.30
N SER A 21 1.44 -7.34 -13.19
CA SER A 21 0.35 -6.39 -13.39
C SER A 21 -0.45 -6.26 -12.10
N ASP A 22 -0.79 -5.03 -11.74
CA ASP A 22 -1.58 -4.73 -10.56
C ASP A 22 -2.48 -3.51 -10.78
N GLY A 23 -3.59 -3.49 -10.05
CA GLY A 23 -4.56 -2.41 -10.03
C GLY A 23 -4.70 -1.86 -8.62
N LYS A 24 -4.49 -0.56 -8.44
CA LYS A 24 -4.59 0.11 -7.14
C LYS A 24 -5.48 1.33 -7.19
N TRP A 25 -6.42 1.41 -6.25
CA TRP A 25 -7.19 2.63 -6.00
C TRP A 25 -6.32 3.65 -5.26
N ILE A 26 -6.23 4.86 -5.80
CA ILE A 26 -5.51 6.00 -5.21
C ILE A 26 -6.53 7.09 -4.88
N CYS A 27 -6.61 7.47 -3.60
CA CYS A 27 -7.42 8.59 -3.13
C CYS A 27 -6.68 9.91 -3.38
N PHE A 28 -7.41 10.96 -3.79
CA PHE A 28 -6.82 12.30 -3.93
C PHE A 28 -6.47 12.92 -2.58
N ASP A 29 -7.36 12.78 -1.60
CA ASP A 29 -7.05 13.12 -0.21
C ASP A 29 -6.55 11.85 0.51
N ASN A 30 -5.25 11.83 0.80
CA ASN A 30 -4.59 10.76 1.55
C ASN A 30 -4.32 11.20 3.00
N ALA A 31 -5.33 11.79 3.64
CA ALA A 31 -5.30 12.12 5.06
C ALA A 31 -4.92 10.88 5.89
N THR A 32 -3.71 10.90 6.43
CA THR A 32 -3.17 9.83 7.27
C THR A 32 -2.86 10.36 8.64
N ARG A 33 -3.32 9.65 9.67
CA ARG A 33 -3.04 10.00 11.06
C ARG A 33 -1.57 9.70 11.36
N LYS A 34 -0.75 10.74 11.48
CA LYS A 34 0.63 10.61 11.94
C LYS A 34 0.67 10.47 13.46
N ARG A 35 1.56 9.61 13.95
CA ARG A 35 1.88 9.56 15.39
C ARG A 35 2.56 10.87 15.79
N GLN A 36 2.17 11.40 16.95
CA GLN A 36 2.75 12.61 17.53
C GLN A 36 3.42 12.24 18.84
N TRP A 37 4.63 12.75 19.05
CA TRP A 37 5.31 12.70 20.33
C TRP A 37 4.94 13.98 21.08
N LEU A 38 4.40 13.85 22.28
CA LEU A 38 3.85 14.93 23.09
C LEU A 38 4.25 14.71 24.54
N ASP A 39 4.37 15.80 25.29
CA ASP A 39 4.63 15.75 26.72
C ASP A 39 3.34 15.38 27.50
N ALA A 40 3.52 14.99 28.77
CA ALA A 40 2.40 14.57 29.61
C ALA A 40 1.42 15.74 29.84
N GLY A 41 0.19 15.60 29.35
CA GLY A 41 -0.86 16.62 29.47
C GLY A 41 -1.09 17.45 28.20
N ASP A 42 -0.20 17.35 27.22
CA ASP A 42 -0.36 18.05 25.94
C ASP A 42 -1.47 17.44 25.08
N THR A 43 -2.22 18.31 24.41
CA THR A 43 -3.29 17.88 23.51
C THR A 43 -2.74 17.60 22.11
N PRO A 44 -3.06 16.43 21.51
CA PRO A 44 -2.62 16.12 20.17
C PRO A 44 -3.28 16.99 19.12
N LYS A 45 -2.55 17.33 18.07
CA LYS A 45 -3.11 18.03 16.91
C LYS A 45 -4.12 17.11 16.22
N PRO A 46 -5.38 17.55 16.02
CA PRO A 46 -6.38 16.73 15.35
C PRO A 46 -5.97 16.48 13.90
N THR A 47 -6.22 15.26 13.43
CA THR A 47 -6.05 14.89 12.02
C THR A 47 -7.44 14.63 11.43
N PRO A 48 -7.74 15.17 10.24
CA PRO A 48 -9.03 14.95 9.61
C PRO A 48 -9.21 13.46 9.32
N LYS A 49 -10.46 12.97 9.47
CA LYS A 49 -10.79 11.59 9.14
C LYS A 49 -10.68 11.43 7.62
N PRO A 50 -9.95 10.43 7.10
CA PRO A 50 -9.89 10.20 5.66
C PRO A 50 -11.29 9.94 5.10
N ASP A 51 -11.60 10.60 3.99
CA ASP A 51 -12.88 10.46 3.31
C ASP A 51 -12.90 9.16 2.49
N ILE A 52 -13.73 8.22 2.94
CA ILE A 52 -13.88 6.90 2.30
C ILE A 52 -14.63 7.03 0.96
N HIS A 53 -15.47 8.05 0.80
CA HIS A 53 -16.26 8.30 -0.42
C HIS A 53 -15.69 9.44 -1.27
N GLY A 54 -14.52 9.96 -0.89
CA GLY A 54 -13.85 11.04 -1.60
C GLY A 54 -13.44 10.62 -3.01
N LYS A 55 -12.95 11.59 -3.79
CA LYS A 55 -12.47 11.33 -5.14
C LYS A 55 -11.34 10.29 -5.11
N LYS A 56 -11.46 9.27 -5.97
CA LYS A 56 -10.43 8.24 -6.17
C LYS A 56 -10.24 7.98 -7.66
N VAL A 57 -9.04 7.55 -8.02
CA VAL A 57 -8.69 7.07 -9.36
C VAL A 57 -8.13 5.66 -9.26
N MET A 58 -8.44 4.81 -10.24
CA MET A 58 -7.81 3.50 -10.36
C MET A 58 -6.56 3.63 -11.22
N LEU A 59 -5.41 3.26 -10.65
CA LEU A 59 -4.16 3.10 -11.39
C LEU A 59 -4.03 1.63 -11.77
N CYS A 60 -3.95 1.34 -13.06
CA CYS A 60 -3.66 0.01 -13.58
C CYS A 60 -2.30 0.05 -14.29
N VAL A 61 -1.42 -0.89 -13.94
CA VAL A 61 -0.09 -1.03 -14.55
C VAL A 61 0.08 -2.46 -15.06
N TRP A 62 0.72 -2.60 -16.21
CA TRP A 62 1.06 -3.86 -16.87
C TRP A 62 2.55 -3.90 -17.16
#